data_AF-A0A968J9U4-F1
#
_entry.id   AF-A0A968J9U4-F1
#
_cell.length_a   1.000
_cell.length_b   1.000
_cell.length_c   1.000
_cell.angle_alpha   90.00
_cell.angle_beta   90.00
_cell.angle_gamma   90.00
#
_symmetry.space_group_name_H-M   'P 1'
#
loop_
_entity.id
_entity.type
_entity.pdbx_description
1 polymer ?
#
loop_
_entity_poly.entity_id
_entity_poly.type
_entity_poly.pdbx_seq_one_letter_code
_entity_poly.pdbx_strand_id
1 'polypeptide(L)'
;MKEVCQSIEIHASPGQVWGILTEFSQYPNWNPFLTQIEGELKAGSKLLIQVCSPQGQRFRFKPLLLEVDPERQVKWRGRFLLPGILDGLHTFLLEQQ
;
A
#
# COMPACT_ATOMS: atom_id res chain seq x y z
N MET A 1 -9.87 -19.25 1.07
CA MET A 1 -9.15 -17.96 0.98
C MET A 1 -10.06 -17.01 0.22
N LYS A 2 -10.34 -15.81 0.76
CA LYS A 2 -11.12 -14.80 0.04
C LYS A 2 -10.15 -13.84 -0.63
N GLU A 3 -10.41 -13.51 -1.88
CA GLU A 3 -9.59 -12.59 -2.68
C GLU A 3 -10.51 -11.50 -3.24
N VAL A 4 -9.97 -10.29 -3.33
CA VAL A 4 -10.65 -9.13 -3.91
C VAL A 4 -9.69 -8.52 -4.92
N CYS A 5 -10.09 -8.52 -6.18
CA CYS A 5 -9.32 -7.93 -7.29
C CYS A 5 -10.11 -6.77 -7.89
N GLN A 6 -9.41 -5.67 -8.17
CA GLN A 6 -9.91 -4.50 -8.87
C GLN A 6 -8.80 -3.97 -9.76
N SER A 7 -9.15 -3.51 -10.96
CA SER A 7 -8.24 -2.86 -11.90
C SER A 7 -8.87 -1.58 -12.43
N ILE A 8 -8.02 -0.63 -12.81
CA ILE A 8 -8.39 0.62 -13.45
C ILE A 8 -7.36 0.95 -14.52
N GLU A 9 -7.80 1.59 -15.59
CA GLU A 9 -6.90 2.13 -16.61
C GLU A 9 -6.52 3.57 -16.26
N ILE A 10 -5.23 3.89 -16.36
CA ILE A 10 -4.69 5.23 -16.09
C ILE A 10 -3.91 5.66 -17.32
N HIS A 11 -4.26 6.81 -17.89
CA HIS A 11 -3.56 7.38 -19.05
C HIS A 11 -2.21 8.01 -18.64
N ALA A 12 -1.28 7.19 -18.17
CA ALA A 12 0.06 7.56 -17.73
C ALA A 12 1.02 6.37 -17.89
N SER A 13 2.34 6.62 -17.89
CA SER A 13 3.31 5.52 -17.90
C SER A 13 3.35 4.79 -16.55
N PRO A 14 3.74 3.50 -16.50
CA PRO A 14 3.92 2.79 -15.23
C PRO A 14 4.87 3.51 -14.27
N GLY A 15 5.95 4.10 -14.76
CA GLY A 15 6.88 4.88 -13.94
C GLY A 15 6.24 6.12 -13.29
N GLN A 16 5.33 6.82 -13.98
CA GLN A 16 4.60 7.95 -13.40
C GLN A 16 3.67 7.50 -12.27
N VAL A 17 2.90 6.43 -12.50
CA VAL A 17 2.00 5.87 -11.49
C VAL A 17 2.81 5.32 -10.31
N TRP A 18 3.90 4.61 -10.59
CA TRP A 18 4.82 4.07 -9.59
C TRP A 18 5.39 5.17 -8.69
N GLY A 19 5.83 6.29 -9.27
CA GLY A 19 6.30 7.44 -8.50
C GLY A 19 5.26 7.94 -7.49
N ILE A 20 3.99 8.06 -7.91
CA ILE A 20 2.90 8.47 -7.00
C ILE A 20 2.58 7.41 -5.95
N LEU A 21 2.58 6.12 -6.34
CA LEU A 21 2.33 4.99 -5.43
C LEU A 21 3.47 4.72 -4.45
N THR A 22 4.64 5.30 -4.65
CA THR A 22 5.81 5.06 -3.79
C THR A 22 6.34 6.32 -3.11
N GLU A 23 5.84 7.49 -3.49
CA GLU A 23 6.09 8.75 -2.81
C GLU A 23 5.23 8.87 -1.53
N PHE A 24 5.66 8.15 -0.50
CA PHE A 24 4.97 8.03 0.79
C PHE A 24 4.67 9.38 1.46
N SER A 25 5.50 10.39 1.24
CA SER A 25 5.29 11.72 1.82
C SER A 25 4.10 12.46 1.22
N GLN A 26 3.73 12.15 -0.03
CA GLN A 26 2.64 12.80 -0.77
C GLN A 26 1.34 11.99 -0.77
N TYR A 27 1.32 10.78 -0.21
CA TYR A 27 0.11 9.96 -0.08
C TYR A 27 -1.12 10.71 0.47
N PRO A 28 -0.99 11.53 1.53
CA PRO A 28 -2.13 12.26 2.09
C PRO A 28 -2.78 13.26 1.13
N ASN A 29 -2.08 13.69 0.08
CA ASN A 29 -2.60 14.66 -0.89
C ASN A 29 -3.72 14.07 -1.76
N TRP A 30 -3.72 12.75 -1.97
CA TRP A 30 -4.70 12.08 -2.82
C TRP A 30 -5.47 10.96 -2.10
N ASN A 31 -4.94 10.43 -0.99
CA ASN A 31 -5.58 9.39 -0.21
C ASN A 31 -5.99 9.89 1.19
N PRO A 32 -7.25 10.32 1.39
CA PRO A 32 -7.70 10.87 2.67
C PRO A 32 -7.74 9.82 3.80
N PHE A 33 -7.69 8.53 3.48
CA PHE A 33 -7.64 7.45 4.47
C PHE A 33 -6.21 7.22 4.97
N LEU A 34 -5.21 7.25 4.08
CA LEU A 34 -3.80 7.02 4.40
C LEU A 34 -3.07 8.32 4.71
N THR A 35 -3.16 8.74 5.97
CA THR A 35 -2.64 10.04 6.43
C THR A 35 -1.12 10.08 6.67
N GLN A 36 -0.46 8.93 6.77
CA GLN A 36 0.98 8.86 6.97
C GLN A 36 1.49 7.47 6.57
N ILE A 37 2.62 7.44 5.86
CA ILE A 37 3.36 6.23 5.53
C ILE A 37 4.83 6.55 5.78
N GLU A 38 5.49 5.74 6.60
CA GLU A 38 6.92 5.85 6.88
C GLU A 38 7.59 4.49 6.68
N GLY A 39 8.84 4.51 6.23
CA GLY A 39 9.66 3.32 6.05
C GLY A 39 10.37 3.31 4.71
N GLU A 40 11.19 2.28 4.53
CA GLU A 40 11.95 2.09 3.30
C GLU A 40 11.13 1.24 2.31
N LEU A 41 11.03 1.70 1.06
CA LEU A 41 10.46 0.93 -0.04
C LEU A 41 11.45 -0.17 -0.47
N LYS A 42 11.53 -1.24 0.33
CA LYS A 42 12.43 -2.37 0.11
C LYS A 42 11.83 -3.65 0.63
N ALA A 43 11.99 -4.74 -0.13
CA ALA A 43 11.56 -6.06 0.31
C ALA A 43 12.22 -6.43 1.66
N GLY A 44 11.42 -6.95 2.60
CA GLY A 44 11.83 -7.24 3.97
C GLY A 44 11.67 -6.09 4.95
N SER A 45 11.50 -4.85 4.48
CA SER A 45 11.27 -3.69 5.35
C SER A 45 9.85 -3.65 5.89
N LYS A 46 9.70 -3.08 7.09
CA LYS A 46 8.39 -2.80 7.69
C LYS A 46 8.05 -1.33 7.50
N LEU A 47 6.83 -1.06 7.04
CA LEU A 47 6.31 0.30 7.03
C LEU A 47 5.62 0.61 8.35
N LEU A 48 5.41 1.88 8.63
CA LEU A 48 4.46 2.39 9.60
C LEU A 48 3.39 3.16 8.83
N ILE A 49 2.16 2.66 8.86
CA ILE A 49 1.03 3.29 8.17
C ILE A 49 0.03 3.79 9.21
N GLN A 50 -0.43 5.04 9.06
CA GLN A 50 -1.52 5.61 9.84
C GLN A 50 -2.76 5.80 8.96
N VAL A 51 -3.84 5.19 9.38
CA VAL A 51 -5.15 5.31 8.74
C VAL A 51 -6.06 6.21 9.58
N CYS A 52 -6.82 7.08 8.91
CA CYS A 52 -7.94 7.79 9.50
C CYS A 52 -9.24 7.28 8.87
N SER A 53 -10.16 6.78 9.70
CA SER A 53 -11.49 6.42 9.22
C SER A 53 -12.32 7.68 8.93
N PRO A 54 -13.39 7.58 8.12
CA PRO A 54 -14.32 8.68 7.90
C PRO A 54 -14.98 9.19 9.19
N GLN A 55 -15.05 8.34 10.24
CA GLN A 55 -15.57 8.73 11.56
C GLN A 55 -14.49 9.36 12.47
N GLY A 56 -13.28 9.62 11.94
CA GLY A 56 -12.19 10.26 12.67
C GLY A 56 -11.34 9.33 13.54
N GLN A 57 -11.60 8.01 13.52
CA GLN A 57 -10.79 7.05 14.27
C GLN A 57 -9.44 6.87 13.60
N ARG A 58 -8.36 6.96 14.39
CA ARG A 58 -6.99 6.78 13.90
C ARG A 58 -6.42 5.48 14.40
N PHE A 59 -5.86 4.68 13.51
CA PHE A 59 -5.12 3.48 13.89
C PHE A 59 -3.83 3.37 13.08
N ARG A 60 -2.85 2.69 13.66
CA ARG A 60 -1.55 2.45 13.03
C ARG A 60 -1.33 0.95 12.88
N PHE A 61 -0.69 0.56 11.79
CA PHE A 61 -0.27 -0.82 11.57
C PHE A 61 1.08 -0.86 10.88
N LYS A 62 1.74 -2.01 10.97
CA LYS A 62 3.11 -2.21 10.49
C LYS A 62 3.17 -3.35 9.47
N PRO A 63 2.84 -3.09 8.19
CA PRO A 63 2.92 -4.14 7.18
C PRO A 63 4.37 -4.48 6.85
N LEU A 64 4.61 -5.71 6.45
CA LEU A 64 5.90 -6.18 5.93
C LEU A 64 5.86 -6.14 4.40
N LEU A 65 6.78 -5.41 3.77
CA LEU A 65 6.99 -5.47 2.33
C LEU A 65 7.59 -6.84 1.99
N LEU A 66 6.88 -7.61 1.17
CA LEU A 66 7.31 -8.93 0.72
C LEU A 66 8.10 -8.83 -0.57
N GLU A 67 7.67 -7.95 -1.47
CA GLU A 67 8.25 -7.79 -2.80
C GLU A 67 8.10 -6.35 -3.25
N VAL A 68 9.15 -5.83 -3.89
CA VAL A 68 9.19 -4.50 -4.50
C VAL A 68 9.91 -4.67 -5.83
N ASP A 69 9.16 -4.55 -6.92
CA ASP A 69 9.67 -4.57 -8.29
C ASP A 69 9.35 -3.18 -8.91
N PRO A 70 10.36 -2.31 -9.08
CA PRO A 70 10.17 -0.96 -9.58
C PRO A 70 9.32 -0.91 -10.85
N GLU A 71 8.39 0.05 -10.90
CA GLU A 71 7.46 0.27 -12.02
C GLU A 71 6.52 -0.89 -12.36
N ARG A 72 6.50 -1.95 -11.54
CA ARG A 72 5.69 -3.15 -11.80
C ARG A 72 4.84 -3.58 -10.62
N GLN A 73 5.43 -3.78 -9.43
CA GLN A 73 4.64 -4.29 -8.31
C GLN A 73 5.20 -3.97 -6.93
N VAL A 74 4.29 -3.81 -5.99
CA VAL A 74 4.59 -3.84 -4.56
C VAL A 74 3.63 -4.79 -3.86
N LYS A 75 4.19 -5.73 -3.11
CA LYS A 75 3.43 -6.73 -2.35
C LYS A 75 3.74 -6.59 -0.87
N TRP A 76 2.71 -6.54 -0.05
CA TRP A 76 2.88 -6.44 1.40
C TRP A 76 1.89 -7.31 2.15
N ARG A 77 2.29 -7.65 3.38
CA ARG A 77 1.44 -8.35 4.33
C ARG A 77 1.07 -7.42 5.47
N GLY A 78 -0.22 -7.07 5.55
CA GLY A 78 -0.80 -6.42 6.73
C GLY A 78 -1.09 -7.45 7.81
N ARG A 79 -0.77 -7.13 9.07
CA ARG A 79 -1.23 -7.86 10.25
C ARG A 79 -2.09 -6.92 11.07
N PHE A 80 -3.39 -7.15 11.12
CA PHE A 80 -4.28 -6.38 12.02
C PHE A 80 -4.23 -6.99 13.42
N LEU A 81 -3.92 -6.15 14.43
CA LEU A 81 -4.01 -6.24 15.90
C LEU A 81 -3.96 -7.62 16.62
N LEU A 82 -4.56 -8.69 16.11
CA LEU A 82 -4.49 -10.07 16.62
C LEU A 82 -3.79 -10.97 15.58
N PRO A 83 -2.63 -11.58 15.90
CA PRO A 83 -1.96 -12.54 15.02
C PRO A 83 -2.91 -13.67 14.61
N GLY A 84 -3.12 -13.85 13.29
CA GLY A 84 -3.87 -14.98 12.74
C GLY A 84 -5.37 -14.76 12.46
N ILE A 85 -5.95 -13.60 12.77
CA ILE A 85 -7.38 -13.33 12.50
C ILE A 85 -7.58 -12.48 11.23
N LEU A 86 -6.61 -11.61 10.88
CA LEU A 86 -6.67 -10.71 9.72
C LEU A 86 -5.26 -10.47 9.14
N ASP A 87 -4.64 -11.53 8.63
CA ASP A 87 -3.43 -11.43 7.80
C ASP A 87 -3.84 -11.20 6.35
N GLY A 88 -3.71 -9.96 5.88
CA GLY A 88 -4.06 -9.55 4.51
C GLY A 88 -2.82 -9.50 3.63
N LEU A 89 -2.79 -10.28 2.55
CA LEU A 89 -1.84 -10.08 1.46
C LEU A 89 -2.44 -9.06 0.51
N HIS A 90 -1.67 -8.03 0.21
CA HIS A 90 -2.06 -6.96 -0.69
C HIS A 90 -0.97 -6.80 -1.76
N THR A 91 -1.41 -6.55 -2.98
CA THR A 91 -0.52 -6.33 -4.13
C THR A 91 -1.04 -5.14 -4.92
N PHE A 92 -0.16 -4.21 -5.25
CA PHE A 92 -0.37 -3.34 -6.42
C PHE A 92 0.44 -3.90 -7.58
N LEU A 93 -0.19 -4.01 -8.74
CA LEU A 93 0.39 -4.48 -9.98
C LEU A 93 0.13 -3.41 -11.05
N LEU A 94 1.17 -3.02 -11.77
CA LEU A 94 1.13 -2.14 -12.91
C LEU A 94 1.44 -2.97 -14.16
N GLU A 95 0.56 -2.90 -15.14
CA GLU A 95 0.70 -3.58 -16.43
C GLU A 95 0.58 -2.56 -17.55
N GLN A 96 1.41 -2.69 -18.59
CA GLN A 96 1.23 -1.94 -19.84
C GLN A 96 0.20 -2.67 -20.70
N GLN A 97 -0.70 -1.91 -21.32
CA GLN A 97 -1.60 -2.43 -22.35
C GLN A 97 -0.89 -2.58 -23.70
#